data_AF-A0ABD2XJC2-F1
#
_entry.id   AF-A0ABD2XJC2-F1
#
_cell.length_a   1.000
_cell.length_b   1.000
_cell.length_c   1.000
_cell.angle_alpha   90.00
_cell.angle_beta   90.00
_cell.angle_gamma   90.00
#
_symmetry.space_group_name_H-M   'P 1'
#
loop_
_entity.id
_entity.type
_entity.pdbx_description
1 polymer ?
#
loop_
_entity_poly.entity_id
_entity_poly.type
_entity_poly.pdbx_seq_one_letter_code
_entity_poly.pdbx_strand_id
1 'polypeptide(L)'
;MLQNYISSRFTKRALLLLLAWGLILIATVQLRQAAVSNGGNQNSVFLQSSKESQTNQQPDSELDKLLIDRRGPRSEDELVREIEERLPSLPLSYWNLYRVKQQQSKPNRNETNQGGCLPRYPSIFELEFNNAYWQTLRTNNGTFQLFGAFYDVRGLSRIGPAIRIVGMIDRIEPTVRTYCQMWWENERYPRIVEILEYKYVWYKKWGNYKQGIYQPYVIACKVPQSHWHRGAPASVSLVERRCDTASNNLRVIYNRPPNDKKHDFAVCVKGLDFLHEDLSVRMVEWIELLNLLGADKIFFYELQVHPNVSKVLQHYERLGRVHVTPLTLPGHQPNVPGFQHLYLTKKTNHKRQNELIPYNDCLYKHMYEFKYIVLLDVDEVIMPVRDATWRELMDRVMPKALKLRNETRASYNVRNVYFLDDLLHSHGAFKDIPSWAHMLQHVFRSKNFTKPNQYIKCFHNPERVVTLHNHFPLACLGAGCTSYPIDTTDAQLQHYRADCVKSLKKSCVEYRENSVLDTTIWRYKDQLIPRVNSTLRNLGFFGPVS
;
A
#
# COMPACT_ATOMS: atom_id res chain seq x y z
N MET A 1 18.90 -84.02 41.35
CA MET A 1 20.19 -83.32 41.46
C MET A 1 20.06 -81.88 41.00
N LEU A 2 20.26 -80.99 41.97
CA LEU A 2 20.98 -79.71 41.84
C LEU A 2 20.51 -78.70 40.77
N GLN A 3 19.70 -77.70 41.14
CA GLN A 3 20.11 -76.45 41.81
C GLN A 3 20.69 -75.45 40.79
N ASN A 4 19.96 -74.36 40.54
CA ASN A 4 20.52 -73.01 40.72
C ASN A 4 19.43 -71.94 40.73
N TYR A 5 19.00 -71.71 41.96
CA TYR A 5 18.29 -70.55 42.47
C TYR A 5 19.29 -69.39 42.58
N ILE A 6 19.64 -68.76 41.46
CA ILE A 6 20.48 -67.55 41.37
C ILE A 6 19.94 -66.78 40.16
N SER A 7 19.42 -65.55 40.19
CA SER A 7 19.34 -64.57 41.24
C SER A 7 18.40 -63.44 40.77
N SER A 8 17.14 -63.50 41.21
CA SER A 8 16.16 -62.40 41.07
C SER A 8 16.62 -61.12 41.81
N ARG A 9 17.54 -61.27 42.78
CA ARG A 9 18.21 -60.15 43.45
C ARG A 9 19.30 -59.51 42.60
N PHE A 10 20.01 -60.25 41.73
CA PHE A 10 21.03 -59.67 40.84
C PHE A 10 20.39 -58.88 39.71
N THR A 11 19.31 -59.36 39.09
CA THR A 11 18.61 -58.63 38.04
C THR A 11 17.95 -57.35 38.56
N LYS A 12 17.38 -57.37 39.78
CA LYS A 12 16.87 -56.15 40.42
C LYS A 12 17.98 -55.17 40.82
N ARG A 13 19.13 -55.66 41.32
CA ARG A 13 20.29 -54.82 41.64
C ARG A 13 20.96 -54.25 40.37
N ALA A 14 21.02 -55.01 39.28
CA ALA A 14 21.53 -54.55 38.00
C ALA A 14 20.62 -53.48 37.37
N LEU A 15 19.30 -53.64 37.48
CA LEU A 15 18.34 -52.63 36.99
C LEU A 15 18.39 -51.34 37.83
N LEU A 16 18.53 -51.46 39.16
CA LEU A 16 18.73 -50.30 40.05
C LEU A 16 20.07 -49.61 39.80
N LEU A 17 21.13 -50.36 39.53
CA LEU A 17 22.43 -49.79 39.17
C LEU A 17 22.36 -49.08 37.81
N LEU A 18 21.66 -49.63 36.81
CA LEU A 18 21.47 -48.99 35.51
C LEU A 18 20.61 -47.72 35.61
N LEU A 19 19.57 -47.71 36.44
CA LEU A 19 18.76 -46.52 36.70
C LEU A 19 19.55 -45.46 37.47
N ALA A 20 20.34 -45.86 38.47
CA ALA A 20 21.24 -44.96 39.18
C ALA A 20 22.33 -44.40 38.24
N TRP A 21 22.88 -45.21 37.35
CA TRP A 21 23.86 -44.77 36.34
C TRP A 21 23.23 -43.81 35.31
N GLY A 22 21.98 -44.07 34.90
CA GLY A 22 21.21 -43.18 34.04
C GLY A 22 20.91 -41.83 34.71
N LEU A 23 20.56 -41.84 36.00
CA LEU A 23 20.36 -40.62 36.78
C LEU A 23 21.67 -39.84 37.02
N ILE A 24 22.80 -40.52 37.23
CA ILE A 24 24.13 -39.91 37.33
C ILE A 24 24.55 -39.32 35.97
N LEU A 25 24.23 -39.97 34.84
CA LEU A 25 24.45 -39.43 33.50
C LEU A 25 23.61 -38.18 33.24
N ILE A 26 22.33 -38.19 33.62
CA ILE A 26 21.44 -37.03 33.48
C ILE A 26 21.92 -35.88 34.38
N ALA A 27 22.32 -36.19 35.63
CA ALA A 27 22.87 -35.20 36.56
C ALA A 27 24.22 -34.65 36.09
N THR A 28 25.10 -35.46 35.48
CA THR A 28 26.39 -34.99 34.92
C THR A 28 26.22 -34.20 33.63
N VAL A 29 25.21 -34.50 32.80
CA VAL A 29 24.84 -33.67 31.63
C VAL A 29 24.20 -32.36 32.08
N GLN A 30 23.34 -32.35 33.08
CA GLN A 30 22.77 -31.13 33.66
C GLN A 30 23.81 -30.30 34.43
N LEU A 31 24.76 -30.92 35.14
CA LEU A 31 25.88 -30.23 35.78
C LEU A 31 26.91 -29.73 34.76
N ARG A 32 27.12 -30.40 33.62
CA ARG A 32 27.90 -29.84 32.50
C ARG A 32 27.18 -28.68 31.83
N GLN A 33 25.86 -28.74 31.66
CA GLN A 33 25.08 -27.60 31.14
C GLN A 33 25.05 -26.43 32.13
N ALA A 34 25.00 -26.70 33.45
CA ALA A 34 25.08 -25.68 34.49
C ALA A 34 26.49 -25.07 34.62
N ALA A 35 27.55 -25.87 34.48
CA ALA A 35 28.95 -25.41 34.46
C ALA A 35 29.32 -24.66 33.17
N VAL A 36 28.60 -24.88 32.08
CA VAL A 36 28.70 -24.05 30.84
C VAL A 36 27.82 -22.79 30.93
N SER A 37 26.86 -22.73 31.85
CA SER A 37 25.97 -21.55 32.05
C SER A 37 26.45 -20.53 33.10
N ASN A 38 27.59 -20.77 33.76
CA ASN A 38 28.19 -19.82 34.72
C ASN A 38 29.37 -19.02 34.12
N GLY A 39 29.36 -18.81 32.80
CA GLY A 39 30.14 -17.79 32.11
C GLY A 39 29.21 -16.62 31.76
N GLY A 40 29.28 -15.55 32.55
CA GLY A 40 28.50 -14.34 32.33
C GLY A 40 28.72 -13.76 30.93
N ASN A 41 27.60 -13.41 30.29
CA ASN A 41 27.44 -12.31 29.33
C ASN A 41 28.66 -12.02 28.43
N GLN A 42 28.89 -12.87 27.42
CA GLN A 42 29.70 -12.50 26.26
C GLN A 42 28.81 -12.41 25.03
N ASN A 43 28.29 -11.20 24.79
CA ASN A 43 27.98 -10.68 23.46
C ASN A 43 28.17 -9.15 23.47
N SER A 44 29.41 -8.74 23.71
CA SER A 44 29.94 -7.42 23.31
C SER A 44 31.46 -7.46 23.38
N VAL A 45 32.10 -8.12 22.42
CA VAL A 45 33.53 -7.90 22.16
C VAL A 45 33.62 -6.99 20.94
N PHE A 46 33.42 -5.70 21.20
CA PHE A 46 34.13 -4.63 20.50
C PHE A 46 34.37 -3.51 21.53
N LEU A 47 35.64 -3.42 21.94
CA LEU A 47 36.33 -2.36 22.69
C LEU A 47 35.94 -2.11 24.16
N GLN A 48 36.77 -2.66 25.05
CA GLN A 48 37.03 -2.09 26.37
C GLN A 48 37.74 -0.74 26.23
N SER A 49 37.19 0.27 26.91
CA SER A 49 37.90 1.49 27.29
C SER A 49 39.12 1.12 28.16
N SER A 50 40.32 1.37 27.65
CA SER A 50 41.53 1.42 28.46
C SER A 50 41.57 2.74 29.21
N LYS A 51 41.79 2.64 30.52
CA LYS A 51 42.11 3.77 31.39
C LYS A 51 43.35 4.51 30.86
N GLU A 52 43.29 5.83 31.00
CA GLU A 52 44.31 6.81 30.74
C GLU A 52 45.71 6.35 31.19
N SER A 53 46.64 6.35 30.25
CA SER A 53 48.03 6.67 30.51
C SER A 53 48.35 7.88 29.64
N GLN A 54 48.65 9.00 30.28
CA GLN A 54 49.07 10.22 29.61
C GLN A 54 50.40 9.97 28.89
N THR A 55 50.35 9.90 27.58
CA THR A 55 51.51 10.12 26.72
C THR A 55 51.09 11.06 25.60
N ASN A 56 51.73 12.23 25.58
CA ASN A 56 51.64 13.26 24.54
C ASN A 56 51.77 12.61 23.15
N GLN A 57 50.66 12.52 22.42
CA GLN A 57 50.66 12.32 20.98
C GLN A 57 49.78 13.40 20.35
N GLN A 58 50.37 14.13 19.39
CA GLN A 58 49.70 15.11 18.55
C GLN A 58 48.39 14.55 17.98
N PRO A 59 47.32 15.36 17.91
CA PRO A 59 46.08 14.92 17.29
C PRO A 59 46.31 14.68 15.79
N ASP A 60 46.16 13.43 15.38
CA ASP A 60 46.23 12.99 13.99
C ASP A 60 45.00 13.53 13.25
N SER A 61 45.19 14.63 12.51
CA SER A 61 44.11 15.50 12.00
C SER A 61 43.18 14.87 10.95
N GLU A 62 43.40 13.61 10.57
CA GLU A 62 42.56 12.85 9.63
C GLU A 62 41.40 12.11 10.33
N LEU A 63 41.60 11.59 11.56
CA LEU A 63 40.54 10.85 12.27
C LEU A 63 39.39 11.75 12.74
N ASP A 64 39.66 13.02 13.03
CA ASP A 64 38.63 14.00 13.39
C ASP A 64 37.76 14.43 12.20
N LYS A 65 38.13 14.05 10.97
CA LYS A 65 37.32 14.27 9.76
C LYS A 65 36.30 13.15 9.50
N LEU A 66 36.29 12.08 10.30
CA LEU A 66 35.31 11.02 10.14
C LEU A 66 33.91 11.56 10.49
N LEU A 67 33.05 11.66 9.46
CA LEU A 67 31.64 12.04 9.57
C LEU A 67 30.82 10.87 10.16
N ILE A 68 31.13 10.51 11.40
CA ILE A 68 30.42 9.50 12.17
C ILE A 68 29.13 10.14 12.70
N ASP A 69 28.06 9.37 12.73
CA ASP A 69 26.83 9.78 13.41
C ASP A 69 27.10 9.94 14.92
N ARG A 70 27.24 11.19 15.36
CA ARG A 70 27.42 11.56 16.77
C ARG A 70 26.10 11.87 17.48
N ARG A 71 24.95 11.58 16.86
CA ARG A 71 23.65 11.77 17.50
C ARG A 71 23.53 10.84 18.71
N GLY A 72 23.04 11.38 19.82
CA GLY A 72 22.73 10.59 21.00
C GLY A 72 21.59 9.59 20.76
N PRO A 73 21.32 8.67 21.71
CA PRO A 73 20.19 7.75 21.63
C PRO A 73 18.88 8.52 21.43
N ARG A 74 18.00 8.02 20.55
CA ARG A 74 16.67 8.60 20.33
C ARG A 74 15.78 8.38 21.55
N SER A 75 14.93 9.36 21.86
CA SER A 75 13.89 9.25 22.88
C SER A 75 12.77 8.27 22.46
N GLU A 76 12.00 7.77 23.43
CA GLU A 76 10.84 6.88 23.15
C GLU A 76 9.83 7.56 22.21
N ASP A 77 9.56 8.87 22.42
CA ASP A 77 8.64 9.63 21.57
C ASP A 77 9.16 9.80 20.13
N GLU A 78 10.47 10.02 19.94
CA GLU A 78 11.07 10.06 18.60
C GLU A 78 10.98 8.72 17.89
N LEU A 79 11.21 7.61 18.61
CA LEU A 79 11.06 6.26 18.06
C LEU A 79 9.60 5.98 17.68
N VAL A 80 8.63 6.36 18.52
CA VAL A 80 7.20 6.21 18.22
C VAL A 80 6.83 6.96 16.94
N ARG A 81 7.24 8.22 16.81
CA ARG A 81 6.97 9.03 15.61
C ARG A 81 7.59 8.43 14.35
N GLU A 82 8.84 7.97 14.43
CA GLU A 82 9.50 7.30 13.31
C GLU A 82 8.73 6.03 12.88
N ILE A 83 8.27 5.22 13.84
CA ILE A 83 7.52 4.01 13.49
C ILE A 83 6.16 4.38 12.89
N GLU A 84 5.46 5.40 13.39
CA GLU A 84 4.19 5.86 12.80
C GLU A 84 4.36 6.39 11.37
N GLU A 85 5.48 7.05 11.07
CA GLU A 85 5.80 7.50 9.71
C GLU A 85 6.05 6.31 8.76
N ARG A 86 6.74 5.27 9.24
CA ARG A 86 7.04 4.07 8.44
C ARG A 86 5.90 3.06 8.34
N LEU A 87 5.04 3.02 9.37
CA LEU A 87 3.94 2.07 9.51
C LEU A 87 2.67 2.82 9.98
N PRO A 88 2.06 3.64 9.10
CA PRO A 88 0.93 4.48 9.44
C PRO A 88 -0.33 3.70 9.80
N SER A 89 -0.38 2.39 9.50
CA SER A 89 -1.47 1.50 9.87
C SER A 89 -1.41 1.04 11.33
N LEU A 90 -0.34 1.31 12.08
CA LEU A 90 -0.21 0.91 13.49
C LEU A 90 -0.64 2.06 14.44
N PRO A 91 -1.53 1.82 15.42
CA PRO A 91 -2.04 2.86 16.33
C PRO A 91 -1.11 3.10 17.53
N LEU A 92 0.15 3.48 17.30
CA LEU A 92 1.16 3.60 18.37
C LEU A 92 0.88 4.72 19.38
N SER A 93 0.59 5.92 18.89
CA SER A 93 0.18 7.07 19.71
C SER A 93 -0.97 6.70 20.64
N TYR A 94 -2.00 6.04 20.09
CA TYR A 94 -3.11 5.57 20.89
C TYR A 94 -2.73 4.46 21.87
N TRP A 95 -1.91 3.48 21.48
CA TRP A 95 -1.44 2.44 22.40
C TRP A 95 -0.69 3.04 23.59
N ASN A 96 0.17 4.04 23.37
CA ASN A 96 0.91 4.70 24.45
C ASN A 96 -0.04 5.39 25.44
N LEU A 97 -1.05 6.12 24.94
CA LEU A 97 -2.09 6.74 25.77
C LEU A 97 -2.94 5.72 26.52
N TYR A 98 -3.34 4.63 25.85
CA TYR A 98 -4.14 3.56 26.45
C TYR A 98 -3.40 2.86 27.59
N ARG A 99 -2.10 2.56 27.40
CA ARG A 99 -1.21 1.99 28.42
C ARG A 99 -1.19 2.84 29.69
N VAL A 100 -1.04 4.15 29.56
CA VAL A 100 -1.04 5.10 30.68
C VAL A 100 -2.40 5.12 31.40
N LYS A 101 -3.51 5.19 30.65
CA LYS A 101 -4.88 5.20 31.23
C LYS A 101 -5.22 3.89 31.97
N GLN A 102 -4.76 2.74 31.48
CA GLN A 102 -4.97 1.45 32.16
C GLN A 102 -4.23 1.37 33.50
N GLN A 103 -3.01 1.89 33.58
CA GLN A 103 -2.24 1.88 34.83
C GLN A 103 -2.89 2.75 35.93
N GLN A 104 -3.67 3.76 35.53
CA GLN A 104 -4.29 4.71 36.45
C GLN A 104 -5.72 4.31 36.91
N SER A 105 -6.36 3.30 36.32
CA SER A 105 -7.77 2.97 36.56
C SER A 105 -8.04 1.54 37.07
N LYS A 106 -8.51 1.41 38.32
CA LYS A 106 -8.96 0.11 38.86
C LYS A 106 -10.15 -0.45 38.05
N PRO A 107 -10.20 -1.75 37.73
CA PRO A 107 -11.37 -2.37 37.09
C PRO A 107 -12.59 -2.26 38.00
N ASN A 108 -13.67 -1.64 37.51
CA ASN A 108 -14.94 -1.65 38.23
C ASN A 108 -15.61 -3.01 38.02
N ARG A 109 -15.86 -3.77 39.10
CA ARG A 109 -16.45 -5.13 39.03
C ARG A 109 -17.85 -5.19 38.39
N ASN A 110 -18.51 -4.04 38.22
CA ASN A 110 -19.87 -3.92 37.70
C ASN A 110 -19.96 -3.41 36.25
N GLU A 111 -18.83 -3.25 35.52
CA GLU A 111 -18.86 -2.87 34.09
C GLU A 111 -19.27 -4.08 33.24
N THR A 112 -20.57 -4.33 33.15
CA THR A 112 -21.17 -5.32 32.24
C THR A 112 -21.28 -4.73 30.83
N ASN A 113 -20.58 -5.35 29.88
CA ASN A 113 -20.63 -4.94 28.47
C ASN A 113 -21.57 -5.81 27.64
N GLN A 114 -22.07 -5.22 26.55
CA GLN A 114 -22.94 -5.86 25.55
C GLN A 114 -22.31 -7.17 25.04
N GLY A 115 -22.80 -8.31 25.52
CA GLY A 115 -22.40 -9.65 25.04
C GLY A 115 -21.56 -10.50 25.99
N GLY A 116 -21.34 -10.08 27.24
CA GLY A 116 -20.82 -10.97 28.30
C GLY A 116 -19.32 -11.28 28.25
N CYS A 117 -18.52 -10.51 27.49
CA CYS A 117 -17.07 -10.64 27.54
C CYS A 117 -16.31 -9.30 27.46
N LEU A 118 -15.08 -9.33 27.96
CA LEU A 118 -14.20 -8.17 28.10
C LEU A 118 -12.90 -8.41 27.31
N PRO A 119 -12.88 -8.16 25.99
CA PRO A 119 -11.64 -8.25 25.22
C PRO A 119 -10.60 -7.29 25.79
N ARG A 120 -9.35 -7.75 25.86
CA ARG A 120 -8.21 -6.90 26.22
C ARG A 120 -7.70 -6.20 24.97
N TYR A 121 -7.28 -4.94 25.14
CA TYR A 121 -6.56 -4.25 24.07
C TYR A 121 -5.29 -5.03 23.76
N PRO A 122 -5.04 -5.38 22.50
CA PRO A 122 -3.88 -6.19 22.15
C PRO A 122 -2.59 -5.40 22.39
N SER A 123 -1.56 -6.08 22.91
CA SER A 123 -0.23 -5.50 22.96
C SER A 123 0.31 -5.33 21.55
N ILE A 124 0.92 -4.18 21.23
CA ILE A 124 1.56 -3.95 19.93
C ILE A 124 2.66 -4.98 19.63
N PHE A 125 3.25 -5.57 20.68
CA PHE A 125 4.31 -6.58 20.58
C PHE A 125 3.76 -8.01 20.35
N GLU A 126 2.44 -8.20 20.50
CA GLU A 126 1.75 -9.48 20.26
C GLU A 126 1.01 -9.49 18.92
N LEU A 127 1.06 -8.38 18.16
CA LEU A 127 0.47 -8.31 16.83
C LEU A 127 1.29 -9.17 15.86
N GLU A 128 0.59 -9.96 15.04
CA GLU A 128 1.21 -10.75 13.99
C GLU A 128 1.40 -9.89 12.74
N PHE A 129 2.65 -9.62 12.40
CA PHE A 129 3.01 -8.98 11.14
C PHE A 129 3.40 -10.01 10.08
N ASN A 130 2.93 -9.80 8.86
CA ASN A 130 3.49 -10.43 7.66
C ASN A 130 4.35 -9.38 6.95
N ASN A 131 5.63 -9.73 6.73
CA ASN A 131 6.65 -8.83 6.21
C ASN A 131 6.79 -7.53 7.06
N ALA A 132 6.53 -6.35 6.49
CA ALA A 132 6.62 -5.05 7.11
C ALA A 132 5.26 -4.34 7.29
N TYR A 133 4.31 -4.49 6.36
CA TYR A 133 3.14 -3.60 6.29
C TYR A 133 1.79 -4.28 6.56
N TRP A 134 1.75 -5.61 6.63
CA TRP A 134 0.51 -6.37 6.73
C TRP A 134 0.35 -6.94 8.13
N GLN A 135 -0.85 -6.85 8.68
CA GLN A 135 -1.20 -7.53 9.92
C GLN A 135 -2.01 -8.79 9.62
N THR A 136 -1.74 -9.87 10.35
CA THR A 136 -2.31 -11.19 10.08
C THR A 136 -3.43 -11.52 11.07
N LEU A 137 -4.57 -11.96 10.55
CA LEU A 137 -5.57 -12.71 11.30
C LEU A 137 -5.63 -14.13 10.75
N ARG A 138 -5.37 -15.11 11.61
CA ARG A 138 -5.55 -16.53 11.32
C ARG A 138 -6.90 -16.98 11.86
N THR A 139 -7.65 -17.68 11.03
CA THR A 139 -8.94 -18.25 11.42
C THR A 139 -8.97 -19.75 11.15
N ASN A 140 -10.01 -20.42 11.64
CA ASN A 140 -10.29 -21.82 11.32
C ASN A 140 -10.49 -22.06 9.80
N ASN A 141 -10.88 -21.04 9.03
CA ASN A 141 -11.13 -21.12 7.61
C ASN A 141 -10.59 -19.89 6.86
N GLY A 142 -9.26 -19.80 6.82
CA GLY A 142 -8.53 -18.84 6.02
C GLY A 142 -7.65 -17.91 6.84
N THR A 143 -6.73 -17.27 6.13
CA THR A 143 -5.82 -16.26 6.65
C THR A 143 -6.10 -14.93 5.97
N PHE A 144 -6.19 -13.88 6.78
CA PHE A 144 -6.44 -12.52 6.37
C PHE A 144 -5.15 -11.73 6.54
N GLN A 145 -4.77 -11.02 5.48
CA GLN A 145 -3.65 -10.08 5.45
C GLN A 145 -4.24 -8.69 5.33
N LEU A 146 -4.22 -7.94 6.43
CA LEU A 146 -4.89 -6.65 6.55
C LEU A 146 -3.88 -5.53 6.30
N PHE A 147 -4.21 -4.60 5.42
CA PHE A 147 -3.30 -3.53 4.99
C PHE A 147 -3.58 -2.20 5.69
N GLY A 148 -4.85 -1.79 5.75
CA GLY A 148 -5.25 -0.51 6.35
C GLY A 148 -6.74 -0.45 6.66
N ALA A 149 -7.12 0.43 7.59
CA ALA A 149 -8.50 0.64 8.02
C ALA A 149 -8.87 2.13 7.94
N PHE A 150 -10.09 2.42 7.49
CA PHE A 150 -10.54 3.76 7.15
C PHE A 150 -11.95 4.04 7.66
N TYR A 151 -12.18 5.22 8.20
CA TYR A 151 -13.50 5.64 8.65
C TYR A 151 -14.29 6.25 7.49
N ASP A 152 -15.45 5.67 7.19
CA ASP A 152 -16.32 6.03 6.07
C ASP A 152 -17.67 6.52 6.57
N VAL A 153 -17.87 7.83 6.50
CA VAL A 153 -19.10 8.57 6.83
C VAL A 153 -19.78 9.19 5.61
N ARG A 154 -19.46 8.73 4.39
CA ARG A 154 -20.05 9.31 3.16
C ARG A 154 -21.57 9.12 3.15
N GLY A 155 -22.31 10.19 2.84
CA GLY A 155 -23.78 10.24 3.00
C GLY A 155 -24.56 9.23 2.12
N LEU A 156 -23.97 8.76 1.02
CA LEU A 156 -24.60 7.74 0.15
C LEU A 156 -24.48 6.31 0.71
N SER A 157 -23.75 6.11 1.81
CA SER A 157 -23.63 4.83 2.50
C SER A 157 -24.93 4.46 3.21
N ARG A 158 -25.64 3.47 2.66
CA ARG A 158 -26.88 2.94 3.26
C ARG A 158 -26.70 2.26 4.62
N ILE A 159 -25.46 1.95 5.00
CA ILE A 159 -25.14 1.28 6.26
C ILE A 159 -24.78 2.28 7.37
N GLY A 160 -24.77 3.58 7.06
CA GLY A 160 -24.28 4.64 7.96
C GLY A 160 -22.75 4.67 8.04
N PRO A 161 -22.20 5.34 9.08
CA PRO A 161 -20.79 5.28 9.43
C PRO A 161 -20.27 3.85 9.53
N ALA A 162 -19.15 3.58 8.87
CA ALA A 162 -18.53 2.26 8.83
C ALA A 162 -17.00 2.37 8.87
N ILE A 163 -16.35 1.29 9.28
CA ILE A 163 -14.92 1.10 9.07
C ILE A 163 -14.75 0.21 7.83
N ARG A 164 -13.93 0.68 6.89
CA ARG A 164 -13.55 -0.03 5.66
C ARG A 164 -12.12 -0.52 5.84
N ILE A 165 -11.91 -1.82 5.77
CA ILE A 165 -10.57 -2.42 5.88
C ILE A 165 -10.18 -2.98 4.52
N VAL A 166 -9.03 -2.55 3.99
CA VAL A 166 -8.44 -3.07 2.76
C VAL A 166 -7.51 -4.22 3.13
N GLY A 167 -7.62 -5.36 2.45
CA GLY A 167 -6.76 -6.50 2.71
C GLY A 167 -6.87 -7.61 1.67
N MET A 168 -6.12 -8.67 1.86
CA MET A 168 -6.18 -9.89 1.07
C MET A 168 -6.51 -11.11 1.92
N ILE A 169 -7.35 -12.00 1.42
CA ILE A 169 -7.77 -13.23 2.11
C ILE A 169 -7.42 -14.41 1.22
N ASP A 170 -6.82 -15.47 1.76
CA ASP A 170 -6.53 -16.71 1.01
C ASP A 170 -7.79 -17.57 0.76
N ARG A 171 -8.97 -17.00 1.00
CA ARG A 171 -10.26 -17.60 0.74
C ARG A 171 -11.09 -16.76 -0.20
N ILE A 172 -11.77 -17.47 -1.08
CA ILE A 172 -12.86 -16.98 -1.90
C ILE A 172 -14.16 -17.18 -1.13
N GLU A 173 -15.00 -16.16 -1.11
CA GLU A 173 -16.31 -16.21 -0.43
C GLU A 173 -16.16 -16.72 1.00
N PRO A 174 -15.37 -16.03 1.84
CA PRO A 174 -15.04 -16.49 3.19
C PRO A 174 -16.32 -16.73 4.00
N THR A 175 -16.50 -17.96 4.49
CA THR A 175 -17.66 -18.37 5.30
C THR A 175 -17.44 -18.17 6.79
N VAL A 176 -16.21 -17.87 7.20
CA VAL A 176 -15.86 -17.62 8.59
C VAL A 176 -16.56 -16.35 9.08
N ARG A 177 -17.26 -16.48 10.21
CA ARG A 177 -17.81 -15.34 10.94
C ARG A 177 -16.70 -14.68 11.70
N THR A 178 -16.51 -13.39 11.48
CA THR A 178 -15.51 -12.58 12.19
C THR A 178 -16.17 -11.32 12.72
N TYR A 179 -15.52 -10.71 13.69
CA TYR A 179 -16.02 -9.56 14.42
C TYR A 179 -14.97 -8.45 14.44
N CYS A 180 -15.44 -7.21 14.38
CA CYS A 180 -14.60 -6.04 14.57
C CYS A 180 -14.70 -5.58 16.02
N GLN A 181 -13.55 -5.46 16.69
CA GLN A 181 -13.40 -4.81 17.99
C GLN A 181 -12.91 -3.38 17.74
N MET A 182 -13.78 -2.39 17.91
CA MET A 182 -13.51 -0.97 17.65
C MET A 182 -13.15 -0.25 18.95
N TRP A 183 -12.03 0.48 18.97
CA TRP A 183 -11.48 1.11 20.17
C TRP A 183 -11.53 2.63 20.05
N TRP A 184 -12.13 3.32 21.03
CA TRP A 184 -12.15 4.78 21.13
C TRP A 184 -11.25 5.26 22.26
N GLU A 185 -10.65 6.44 22.11
CA GLU A 185 -9.65 6.96 23.06
C GLU A 185 -10.14 7.12 24.50
N ASN A 186 -11.44 7.34 24.66
CA ASN A 186 -12.08 7.61 25.94
C ASN A 186 -12.95 6.45 26.42
N GLU A 187 -12.77 5.25 25.85
CA GLU A 187 -13.49 4.05 26.23
C GLU A 187 -12.52 2.94 26.63
N ARG A 188 -12.80 2.29 27.75
CA ARG A 188 -11.96 1.19 28.27
C ARG A 188 -12.06 -0.07 27.41
N TYR A 189 -13.23 -0.29 26.83
CA TYR A 189 -13.62 -1.53 26.16
C TYR A 189 -14.05 -1.26 24.72
N PRO A 190 -13.87 -2.24 23.82
CA PRO A 190 -14.22 -2.04 22.44
C PRO A 190 -15.72 -2.18 22.22
N ARG A 191 -16.22 -1.61 21.12
CA ARG A 191 -17.49 -2.04 20.55
C ARG A 191 -17.26 -3.18 19.60
N ILE A 192 -17.98 -4.27 19.83
CA ILE A 192 -17.85 -5.51 19.07
C ILE A 192 -19.04 -5.63 18.15
N VAL A 193 -18.78 -5.65 16.84
CA VAL A 193 -19.79 -5.84 15.81
C VAL A 193 -19.40 -6.99 14.91
N GLU A 194 -20.38 -7.75 14.42
CA GLU A 194 -20.12 -8.74 13.37
C GLU A 194 -19.75 -8.02 12.06
N ILE A 195 -18.83 -8.59 11.29
CA ILE A 195 -18.48 -8.07 9.98
C ILE A 195 -19.69 -8.14 9.06
N LEU A 196 -19.99 -7.02 8.40
CA LEU A 196 -21.17 -6.88 7.56
C LEU A 196 -20.97 -7.48 6.17
N GLU A 197 -19.82 -7.24 5.56
CA GLU A 197 -19.55 -7.63 4.17
C GLU A 197 -18.04 -7.82 3.94
N TYR A 198 -17.70 -8.85 3.16
CA TYR A 198 -16.38 -9.00 2.52
C TYR A 198 -16.54 -8.69 1.02
N LYS A 199 -16.30 -7.44 0.63
CA LYS A 199 -16.45 -7.01 -0.77
C LYS A 199 -15.29 -7.52 -1.61
N TYR A 200 -15.53 -8.55 -2.41
CA TYR A 200 -14.52 -9.07 -3.33
C TYR A 200 -14.20 -8.06 -4.43
N VAL A 201 -12.92 -7.72 -4.61
CA VAL A 201 -12.47 -6.67 -5.54
C VAL A 201 -11.93 -7.29 -6.83
N TRP A 202 -12.59 -8.29 -7.41
CA TRP A 202 -12.12 -8.91 -8.65
C TRP A 202 -13.29 -9.57 -9.39
N TYR A 203 -13.17 -9.75 -10.71
CA TYR A 203 -14.14 -10.58 -11.45
C TYR A 203 -13.63 -12.00 -11.61
N LYS A 204 -14.46 -12.96 -11.21
CA LYS A 204 -14.15 -14.41 -11.26
C LYS A 204 -13.63 -14.86 -12.62
N LYS A 205 -14.19 -14.28 -13.71
CA LYS A 205 -13.81 -14.56 -15.10
C LYS A 205 -12.42 -14.07 -15.54
N TRP A 206 -11.75 -13.25 -14.74
CA TRP A 206 -10.40 -12.74 -15.04
C TRP A 206 -9.28 -13.72 -14.64
N GLY A 207 -9.63 -14.89 -14.11
CA GLY A 207 -8.68 -15.92 -13.70
C GLY A 207 -8.23 -15.75 -12.25
N ASN A 208 -7.41 -16.69 -11.78
CA ASN A 208 -6.94 -16.77 -10.38
C ASN A 208 -8.05 -16.85 -9.31
N TYR A 209 -9.29 -17.15 -9.70
CA TYR A 209 -10.39 -17.43 -8.79
C TYR A 209 -10.24 -18.85 -8.21
N LYS A 210 -9.28 -19.04 -7.29
CA LYS A 210 -8.99 -20.30 -6.61
C LYS A 210 -8.74 -20.09 -5.11
N GLN A 211 -9.23 -21.01 -4.27
CA GLN A 211 -8.93 -21.08 -2.84
C GLN A 211 -7.42 -21.26 -2.60
N GLY A 212 -6.90 -20.70 -1.51
CA GLY A 212 -5.48 -20.75 -1.15
C GLY A 212 -4.60 -19.71 -1.88
N ILE A 213 -5.16 -18.97 -2.84
CA ILE A 213 -4.52 -17.79 -3.42
C ILE A 213 -5.07 -16.56 -2.71
N TYR A 214 -4.20 -15.67 -2.24
CA TYR A 214 -4.62 -14.39 -1.67
C TYR A 214 -5.43 -13.57 -2.69
N GLN A 215 -6.63 -13.20 -2.27
CA GLN A 215 -7.65 -12.49 -3.04
C GLN A 215 -7.92 -11.12 -2.43
N PRO A 216 -8.12 -10.04 -3.22
CA PRO A 216 -8.33 -8.70 -2.69
C PRO A 216 -9.77 -8.46 -2.21
N TYR A 217 -9.90 -7.87 -1.02
CA TYR A 217 -11.19 -7.54 -0.41
C TYR A 217 -11.20 -6.14 0.22
N VAL A 218 -12.39 -5.54 0.25
CA VAL A 218 -12.72 -4.46 1.18
C VAL A 218 -13.74 -4.98 2.19
N ILE A 219 -13.35 -5.02 3.46
CA ILE A 219 -14.13 -5.55 4.57
C ILE A 219 -14.86 -4.39 5.25
N ALA A 220 -16.12 -4.57 5.61
CA ALA A 220 -16.94 -3.52 6.20
C ALA A 220 -17.41 -3.88 7.62
N CYS A 221 -17.10 -3.03 8.59
CA CYS A 221 -17.64 -3.08 9.94
C CYS A 221 -18.60 -1.90 10.13
N LYS A 222 -19.88 -2.15 10.45
CA LYS A 222 -20.83 -1.06 10.74
C LYS A 222 -20.55 -0.45 12.10
N VAL A 223 -20.38 0.87 12.19
CA VAL A 223 -20.24 1.53 13.49
C VAL A 223 -21.60 1.56 14.20
N PRO A 224 -21.69 1.13 15.48
CA PRO A 224 -22.94 1.17 16.23
C PRO A 224 -23.55 2.57 16.24
N GLN A 225 -24.87 2.66 16.11
CA GLN A 225 -25.60 3.95 16.14
C GLN A 225 -25.30 4.76 17.40
N SER A 226 -25.11 4.09 18.53
CA SER A 226 -24.72 4.71 19.80
C SER A 226 -23.36 5.42 19.75
N HIS A 227 -22.53 5.22 18.72
CA HIS A 227 -21.19 5.79 18.59
C HIS A 227 -21.05 6.74 17.39
N TRP A 228 -22.12 7.01 16.65
CA TRP A 228 -22.05 7.92 15.49
C TRP A 228 -21.62 9.34 15.88
N HIS A 229 -22.00 9.81 17.06
CA HIS A 229 -21.62 11.12 17.59
C HIS A 229 -20.20 11.15 18.20
N ARG A 230 -19.54 10.00 18.37
CA ARG A 230 -18.20 9.90 18.96
C ARG A 230 -17.08 10.08 17.93
N GLY A 231 -17.41 10.11 16.65
CA GLY A 231 -16.44 10.17 15.56
C GLY A 231 -15.74 8.84 15.32
N ALA A 232 -14.60 8.90 14.62
CA ALA A 232 -13.80 7.73 14.27
C ALA A 232 -13.27 7.02 15.54
N PRO A 233 -13.34 5.68 15.63
CA PRO A 233 -12.52 4.96 16.59
C PRO A 233 -11.03 5.22 16.30
N ALA A 234 -10.18 5.12 17.32
CA ALA A 234 -8.74 5.24 17.15
C ALA A 234 -8.15 4.03 16.40
N SER A 235 -8.68 2.84 16.68
CA SER A 235 -8.22 1.61 16.05
C SER A 235 -9.30 0.53 15.96
N VAL A 236 -9.04 -0.48 15.14
CA VAL A 236 -9.92 -1.63 14.95
C VAL A 236 -9.10 -2.93 14.87
N SER A 237 -9.61 -3.96 15.53
CA SER A 237 -9.10 -5.33 15.42
C SER A 237 -10.15 -6.24 14.81
N LEU A 238 -9.72 -7.24 14.03
CA LEU A 238 -10.58 -8.32 13.54
C LEU A 238 -10.28 -9.59 14.32
N VAL A 239 -11.32 -10.31 14.74
CA VAL A 239 -11.21 -11.56 15.49
C VAL A 239 -12.20 -12.59 14.98
N GLU A 240 -11.88 -13.88 15.10
CA GLU A 240 -12.83 -14.94 14.77
C GLU A 240 -13.93 -15.06 15.83
N ARG A 241 -13.58 -15.10 17.12
CA ARG A 241 -14.56 -15.11 18.21
C ARG A 241 -14.58 -13.76 18.91
N ARG A 242 -15.77 -13.30 19.29
CA ARG A 242 -16.03 -11.97 19.88
C ARG A 242 -15.03 -11.57 20.96
N CYS A 243 -14.63 -12.53 21.79
CA CYS A 243 -13.87 -12.33 23.01
C CYS A 243 -12.39 -12.70 22.88
N ASP A 244 -11.93 -13.08 21.69
CA ASP A 244 -10.53 -13.38 21.46
C ASP A 244 -9.68 -12.11 21.69
N THR A 245 -8.47 -12.31 22.20
CA THR A 245 -7.43 -11.26 22.16
C THR A 245 -6.92 -11.20 20.73
N ALA A 246 -6.96 -10.01 20.13
CA ALA A 246 -6.68 -9.88 18.71
C ALA A 246 -5.18 -10.01 18.40
N SER A 247 -4.87 -10.70 17.29
CA SER A 247 -3.52 -10.75 16.70
C SER A 247 -3.22 -9.56 15.77
N ASN A 248 -4.15 -8.62 15.65
CA ASN A 248 -4.07 -7.47 14.76
C ASN A 248 -4.80 -6.28 15.40
N ASN A 249 -4.38 -5.07 15.05
CA ASN A 249 -4.95 -3.81 15.46
C ASN A 249 -4.51 -2.71 14.47
N LEU A 250 -5.42 -2.34 13.57
CA LEU A 250 -5.20 -1.30 12.58
C LEU A 250 -5.64 0.06 13.11
N ARG A 251 -4.79 1.08 12.96
CA ARG A 251 -5.17 2.48 13.09
C ARG A 251 -6.29 2.77 12.09
N VAL A 252 -7.33 3.43 12.57
CA VAL A 252 -8.44 3.86 11.72
C VAL A 252 -8.14 5.26 11.20
N ILE A 253 -7.88 5.35 9.90
CA ILE A 253 -7.51 6.59 9.23
C ILE A 253 -8.78 7.38 8.88
N TYR A 254 -8.79 8.67 9.22
CA TYR A 254 -9.88 9.60 8.93
C TYR A 254 -9.35 10.96 8.52
N ASN A 255 -8.83 11.04 7.29
CA ASN A 255 -8.23 12.27 6.73
C ASN A 255 -9.32 13.23 6.22
N ARG A 256 -10.20 13.70 7.09
CA ARG A 256 -11.20 14.71 6.73
C ARG A 256 -10.66 16.12 7.02
N PRO A 257 -10.54 16.99 6.02
CA PRO A 257 -10.11 18.37 6.25
C PRO A 257 -11.09 19.11 7.18
N PRO A 258 -10.61 19.98 8.11
CA PRO A 258 -11.47 20.66 9.09
C PRO A 258 -12.64 21.46 8.49
N ASN A 259 -12.49 21.97 7.28
CA ASN A 259 -13.49 22.80 6.59
C ASN A 259 -14.19 22.08 5.43
N ASP A 260 -14.00 20.76 5.28
CA ASP A 260 -14.49 19.97 4.14
C ASP A 260 -14.07 20.51 2.76
N LYS A 261 -13.06 21.38 2.72
CA LYS A 261 -12.54 21.94 1.48
C LYS A 261 -11.68 20.89 0.79
N LYS A 262 -12.14 20.45 -0.38
CA LYS A 262 -11.44 19.49 -1.22
C LYS A 262 -10.56 20.17 -2.27
N HIS A 263 -9.40 19.58 -2.50
CA HIS A 263 -8.62 19.72 -3.73
C HIS A 263 -9.38 19.11 -4.91
N ASP A 264 -8.98 19.39 -6.14
CA ASP A 264 -9.74 18.91 -7.28
C ASP A 264 -9.33 17.50 -7.67
N PHE A 265 -8.04 17.25 -7.90
CA PHE A 265 -7.58 16.01 -8.53
C PHE A 265 -6.39 15.38 -7.80
N ALA A 266 -6.58 14.16 -7.32
CA ALA A 266 -5.48 13.28 -6.94
C ALA A 266 -5.23 12.24 -8.03
N VAL A 267 -3.96 11.87 -8.22
CA VAL A 267 -3.58 10.74 -9.08
C VAL A 267 -3.03 9.63 -8.20
N CYS A 268 -3.56 8.42 -8.32
CA CYS A 268 -3.03 7.24 -7.64
C CYS A 268 -2.42 6.29 -8.66
N VAL A 269 -1.19 5.86 -8.40
CA VAL A 269 -0.45 4.93 -9.25
C VAL A 269 -0.36 3.58 -8.56
N LYS A 270 -0.33 2.50 -9.32
CA LYS A 270 -0.11 1.15 -8.80
C LYS A 270 1.28 0.97 -8.18
N GLY A 271 1.51 -0.20 -7.58
CA GLY A 271 2.83 -0.62 -7.15
C GLY A 271 3.85 -0.61 -8.30
N LEU A 272 4.86 0.27 -8.20
CA LEU A 272 5.93 0.43 -9.17
C LEU A 272 6.93 -0.73 -9.04
N ASP A 273 7.16 -1.44 -10.14
CA ASP A 273 8.07 -2.57 -10.25
C ASP A 273 8.93 -2.41 -11.52
N PHE A 274 9.97 -1.59 -11.40
CA PHE A 274 10.90 -1.17 -12.45
C PHE A 274 12.37 -1.37 -12.02
N LEU A 275 12.67 -2.50 -11.38
CA LEU A 275 13.98 -2.77 -10.79
C LEU A 275 15.14 -2.62 -11.81
N HIS A 276 14.91 -3.03 -13.06
CA HIS A 276 15.91 -3.05 -14.13
C HIS A 276 15.64 -2.05 -15.26
N GLU A 277 14.65 -1.18 -15.10
CA GLU A 277 14.22 -0.22 -16.13
C GLU A 277 14.35 1.20 -15.57
N ASP A 278 15.31 1.97 -16.10
CA ASP A 278 15.46 3.37 -15.70
C ASP A 278 14.47 4.26 -16.45
N LEU A 279 13.30 4.45 -15.86
CA LEU A 279 12.25 5.33 -16.38
C LEU A 279 12.32 6.75 -15.80
N SER A 280 13.39 7.12 -15.11
CA SER A 280 13.49 8.38 -14.36
C SER A 280 13.18 9.62 -15.20
N VAL A 281 13.75 9.74 -16.39
CA VAL A 281 13.54 10.90 -17.28
C VAL A 281 12.10 10.99 -17.78
N ARG A 282 11.51 9.85 -18.20
CA ARG A 282 10.10 9.78 -18.61
C ARG A 282 9.17 10.10 -17.44
N MET A 283 9.53 9.69 -16.23
CA MET A 283 8.77 9.97 -15.03
C MET A 283 8.78 11.45 -14.64
N VAL A 284 9.90 12.16 -14.84
CA VAL A 284 9.96 13.62 -14.66
C VAL A 284 9.04 14.32 -15.67
N GLU A 285 9.09 13.94 -16.96
CA GLU A 285 8.17 14.47 -17.98
C GLU A 285 6.70 14.25 -17.61
N TRP A 286 6.36 13.04 -17.17
CA TRP A 286 5.01 12.68 -16.78
C TRP A 286 4.51 13.44 -15.55
N ILE A 287 5.31 13.55 -14.48
CA ILE A 287 4.94 14.29 -13.27
C ILE A 287 4.72 15.77 -13.57
N GLU A 288 5.62 16.41 -14.33
CA GLU A 288 5.46 17.82 -14.71
C GLU A 288 4.24 18.05 -15.60
N LEU A 289 3.96 17.14 -16.53
CA LEU A 289 2.78 17.23 -17.38
C LEU A 289 1.49 17.11 -16.56
N LEU A 290 1.41 16.17 -15.62
CA LEU A 290 0.25 16.05 -14.74
C LEU A 290 0.06 17.29 -13.84
N ASN A 291 1.16 17.89 -13.37
CA ASN A 291 1.09 19.15 -12.64
C ASN A 291 0.51 20.28 -13.50
N LEU A 292 0.89 20.36 -14.79
CA LEU A 292 0.35 21.34 -15.73
C LEU A 292 -1.13 21.08 -16.06
N LEU A 293 -1.55 19.82 -16.12
CA LEU A 293 -2.95 19.43 -16.32
C LEU A 293 -3.84 19.72 -15.11
N GLY A 294 -3.25 20.00 -13.95
CA GLY A 294 -3.97 20.38 -12.73
C GLY A 294 -4.13 19.26 -11.70
N ALA A 295 -3.28 18.22 -11.74
CA ALA A 295 -3.16 17.29 -10.62
C ALA A 295 -2.62 18.03 -9.39
N ASP A 296 -3.35 18.00 -8.28
CA ASP A 296 -2.93 18.62 -7.01
C ASP A 296 -1.81 17.80 -6.35
N LYS A 297 -1.93 16.46 -6.36
CA LYS A 297 -0.95 15.54 -5.76
C LYS A 297 -0.97 14.16 -6.44
N ILE A 298 0.20 13.52 -6.51
CA ILE A 298 0.34 12.16 -7.04
C ILE A 298 0.79 11.21 -5.91
N PHE A 299 0.11 10.09 -5.77
CA PHE A 299 0.37 9.07 -4.78
C PHE A 299 0.95 7.83 -5.46
N PHE A 300 2.21 7.53 -5.13
CA PHE A 300 2.93 6.37 -5.62
C PHE A 300 2.98 5.27 -4.58
N TYR A 301 3.03 4.03 -5.05
CA TYR A 301 3.33 2.88 -4.22
C TYR A 301 4.60 2.23 -4.75
N GLU A 302 5.62 2.08 -3.91
CA GLU A 302 6.94 1.61 -4.32
C GLU A 302 7.12 0.15 -3.93
N LEU A 303 7.29 -0.75 -4.92
CA LEU A 303 7.76 -2.11 -4.68
C LEU A 303 9.29 -2.14 -4.87
N GLN A 304 9.75 -2.28 -6.12
CA GLN A 304 11.16 -2.35 -6.48
C GLN A 304 11.38 -1.48 -7.71
N VAL A 305 12.13 -0.40 -7.56
CA VAL A 305 12.40 0.52 -8.67
C VAL A 305 13.89 0.79 -8.81
N HIS A 306 14.29 1.22 -9.99
CA HIS A 306 15.65 1.66 -10.26
C HIS A 306 16.05 2.81 -9.32
N PRO A 307 17.32 2.89 -8.82
CA PRO A 307 17.73 3.96 -7.90
C PRO A 307 17.50 5.39 -8.42
N ASN A 308 17.61 5.61 -9.74
CA ASN A 308 17.28 6.91 -10.34
C ASN A 308 15.79 7.24 -10.27
N VAL A 309 14.91 6.22 -10.30
CA VAL A 309 13.47 6.40 -10.10
C VAL A 309 13.21 6.80 -8.64
N SER A 310 13.79 6.09 -7.66
CA SER A 310 13.67 6.48 -6.24
C SER A 310 14.18 7.91 -5.99
N LYS A 311 15.29 8.31 -6.63
CA LYS A 311 15.84 9.67 -6.57
C LYS A 311 14.86 10.74 -7.09
N VAL A 312 14.17 10.47 -8.20
CA VAL A 312 13.13 11.37 -8.74
C VAL A 312 11.93 11.44 -7.79
N LEU A 313 11.46 10.30 -7.27
CA LEU A 313 10.33 10.28 -6.32
C LEU A 313 10.65 11.10 -5.05
N GLN A 314 11.82 10.89 -4.45
CA GLN A 314 12.27 11.65 -3.27
C GLN A 314 12.42 13.15 -3.55
N HIS A 315 12.81 13.53 -4.76
CA HIS A 315 12.85 14.94 -5.15
C HIS A 315 11.46 15.57 -5.11
N TYR A 316 10.48 14.94 -5.76
CA TYR A 316 9.12 15.47 -5.80
C TYR A 316 8.39 15.37 -4.46
N GLU A 317 8.76 14.41 -3.60
CA GLU A 317 8.18 14.29 -2.26
C GLU A 317 8.62 15.46 -1.38
N ARG A 318 9.89 15.88 -1.48
CA ARG A 318 10.39 17.11 -0.83
C ARG A 318 9.71 18.37 -1.34
N LEU A 319 9.29 18.39 -2.61
CA LEU A 319 8.50 19.50 -3.18
C LEU A 319 7.01 19.44 -2.80
N GLY A 320 6.57 18.40 -2.08
CA GLY A 320 5.18 18.20 -1.67
C GLY A 320 4.23 17.81 -2.83
N ARG A 321 4.77 17.52 -4.02
CA ARG A 321 3.99 17.21 -5.23
C ARG A 321 3.60 15.74 -5.32
N VAL A 322 4.41 14.87 -4.74
CA VAL A 322 4.14 13.45 -4.68
C VAL A 322 4.20 12.97 -3.23
N HIS A 323 3.62 11.80 -2.98
CA HIS A 323 3.83 11.04 -1.75
C HIS A 323 4.04 9.58 -2.11
N VAL A 324 5.04 8.96 -1.49
CA VAL A 324 5.42 7.57 -1.78
C VAL A 324 5.10 6.70 -0.58
N THR A 325 4.27 5.68 -0.80
CA THR A 325 3.99 4.63 0.18
C THR A 325 4.78 3.37 -0.21
N PRO A 326 5.76 2.93 0.60
CA PRO A 326 6.38 1.63 0.39
C PRO A 326 5.36 0.49 0.41
N LEU A 327 5.56 -0.53 -0.41
CA LEU A 327 4.63 -1.64 -0.58
C LEU A 327 5.36 -3.00 -0.58
N THR A 328 4.66 -4.02 -0.11
CA THR A 328 5.08 -5.43 -0.16
C THR A 328 3.95 -6.31 -0.63
N LEU A 329 4.26 -7.51 -1.13
CA LEU A 329 3.28 -8.54 -1.45
C LEU A 329 2.90 -9.33 -0.17
N PRO A 330 1.61 -9.60 0.07
CA PRO A 330 1.17 -10.27 1.28
C PRO A 330 1.37 -11.78 1.28
N GLY A 331 1.39 -12.34 2.48
CA GLY A 331 1.39 -13.76 2.77
C GLY A 331 2.69 -14.43 2.37
N HIS A 332 2.58 -15.52 1.61
CA HIS A 332 3.72 -16.32 1.12
C HIS A 332 4.34 -15.77 -0.17
N GLN A 333 3.91 -14.59 -0.64
CA GLN A 333 4.44 -14.01 -1.87
C GLN A 333 5.84 -13.40 -1.65
N PRO A 334 6.73 -13.45 -2.65
CA PRO A 334 8.12 -13.02 -2.46
C PRO A 334 8.27 -11.50 -2.39
N ASN A 335 9.13 -11.04 -1.50
CA ASN A 335 9.47 -9.62 -1.31
C ASN A 335 10.96 -9.32 -1.46
N VAL A 336 11.79 -10.33 -1.76
CA VAL A 336 13.19 -10.14 -2.12
C VAL A 336 13.25 -9.50 -3.51
N PRO A 337 13.96 -8.37 -3.72
CA PRO A 337 13.81 -7.52 -4.92
C PRO A 337 13.75 -8.25 -6.27
N GLY A 338 14.81 -8.99 -6.62
CA GLY A 338 14.88 -9.70 -7.90
C GLY A 338 13.85 -10.83 -8.02
N PHE A 339 13.52 -11.53 -6.93
CA PHE A 339 12.53 -12.59 -6.95
C PHE A 339 11.09 -12.03 -7.02
N GLN A 340 10.83 -10.92 -6.35
CA GLN A 340 9.57 -10.19 -6.43
C GLN A 340 9.30 -9.70 -7.85
N HIS A 341 10.29 -9.06 -8.48
CA HIS A 341 10.21 -8.63 -9.88
C HIS A 341 9.93 -9.80 -10.84
N LEU A 342 10.68 -10.90 -10.69
CA LEU A 342 10.47 -12.11 -11.49
C LEU A 342 9.06 -12.70 -11.28
N TYR A 343 8.59 -12.74 -10.03
CA TYR A 343 7.27 -13.24 -9.67
C TYR A 343 6.16 -12.42 -10.34
N LEU A 344 6.20 -11.09 -10.22
CA LEU A 344 5.20 -10.18 -10.79
C LEU A 344 5.20 -10.23 -12.33
N THR A 345 6.38 -10.38 -12.93
CA THR A 345 6.53 -10.52 -14.39
C THR A 345 5.98 -11.85 -14.91
N LYS A 346 6.24 -12.97 -14.21
CA LYS A 346 5.80 -14.31 -14.66
C LYS A 346 4.36 -14.66 -14.24
N LYS A 347 3.82 -14.06 -13.17
CA LYS A 347 2.49 -14.34 -12.62
C LYS A 347 1.55 -13.13 -12.79
N THR A 348 1.25 -12.78 -14.04
CA THR A 348 0.48 -11.56 -14.38
C THR A 348 -0.85 -11.41 -13.64
N ASN A 349 -1.63 -12.48 -13.44
CA ASN A 349 -2.88 -12.37 -12.68
C ASN A 349 -2.65 -12.07 -11.20
N HIS A 350 -1.58 -12.63 -10.59
CA HIS A 350 -1.22 -12.29 -9.22
C HIS A 350 -0.79 -10.82 -9.14
N LYS A 351 0.03 -10.35 -10.08
CA LYS A 351 0.38 -8.92 -10.20
C LYS A 351 -0.87 -8.04 -10.22
N ARG A 352 -1.80 -8.29 -11.14
CA ARG A 352 -3.05 -7.52 -11.27
C ARG A 352 -3.94 -7.56 -10.02
N GLN A 353 -3.99 -8.68 -9.31
CA GLN A 353 -4.74 -8.78 -8.06
C GLN A 353 -4.09 -7.96 -6.94
N ASN A 354 -2.75 -7.95 -6.86
CA ASN A 354 -2.02 -7.12 -5.90
C ASN A 354 -2.14 -5.63 -6.22
N GLU A 355 -2.21 -5.23 -7.50
CA GLU A 355 -2.41 -3.83 -7.92
C GLU A 355 -3.69 -3.21 -7.35
N LEU A 356 -4.67 -4.02 -6.92
CA LEU A 356 -5.94 -3.53 -6.37
C LEU A 356 -5.82 -2.96 -4.97
N ILE A 357 -4.82 -3.40 -4.20
CA ILE A 357 -4.61 -2.92 -2.84
C ILE A 357 -4.22 -1.44 -2.84
N PRO A 358 -3.18 -0.98 -3.57
CA PRO A 358 -2.83 0.44 -3.58
C PRO A 358 -3.94 1.33 -4.17
N TYR A 359 -4.71 0.87 -5.17
CA TYR A 359 -5.83 1.67 -5.68
C TYR A 359 -6.90 1.96 -4.63
N ASN A 360 -7.25 0.94 -3.83
CA ASN A 360 -8.30 1.08 -2.83
C ASN A 360 -7.77 1.75 -1.55
N ASP A 361 -6.53 1.48 -1.15
CA ASP A 361 -5.85 2.21 -0.08
C ASP A 361 -5.81 3.72 -0.38
N CYS A 362 -5.38 4.10 -1.59
CA CYS A 362 -5.33 5.50 -2.02
C CYS A 362 -6.72 6.16 -2.04
N LEU A 363 -7.75 5.45 -2.56
CA LEU A 363 -9.13 5.91 -2.51
C LEU A 363 -9.54 6.26 -1.08
N TYR A 364 -9.36 5.34 -0.14
CA TYR A 364 -9.88 5.53 1.21
C TYR A 364 -9.06 6.54 2.03
N LYS A 365 -7.75 6.66 1.79
CA LYS A 365 -6.92 7.71 2.40
C LYS A 365 -7.36 9.11 1.98
N HIS A 366 -7.82 9.27 0.74
CA HIS A 366 -7.96 10.58 0.10
C HIS A 366 -9.40 10.93 -0.33
N MET A 367 -10.39 10.09 -0.02
CA MET A 367 -11.80 10.30 -0.42
C MET A 367 -12.41 11.61 0.11
N TYR A 368 -11.91 12.12 1.24
CA TYR A 368 -12.35 13.38 1.83
C TYR A 368 -11.53 14.59 1.37
N GLU A 369 -10.34 14.38 0.81
CA GLU A 369 -9.41 15.45 0.47
C GLU A 369 -9.53 15.92 -0.98
N PHE A 370 -10.03 15.06 -1.89
CA PHE A 370 -10.11 15.37 -3.33
C PHE A 370 -11.52 15.17 -3.90
N LYS A 371 -11.89 16.00 -4.88
CA LYS A 371 -13.16 15.86 -5.62
C LYS A 371 -13.12 14.68 -6.59
N TYR A 372 -11.96 14.41 -7.19
CA TYR A 372 -11.75 13.30 -8.11
C TYR A 372 -10.45 12.56 -7.80
N ILE A 373 -10.50 11.24 -7.92
CA ILE A 373 -9.34 10.37 -7.85
C ILE A 373 -9.15 9.72 -9.22
N VAL A 374 -7.99 9.94 -9.83
CA VAL A 374 -7.63 9.41 -11.15
C VAL A 374 -6.64 8.27 -10.95
N LEU A 375 -6.94 7.11 -11.52
CA LEU A 375 -5.97 6.00 -11.56
C LEU A 375 -5.25 6.06 -12.90
N LEU A 376 -3.93 6.16 -12.90
CA LEU A 376 -3.10 6.20 -14.11
C LEU A 376 -1.91 5.28 -13.96
N ASP A 377 -1.53 4.65 -15.07
CA ASP A 377 -0.20 4.09 -15.23
C ASP A 377 0.78 5.20 -15.67
N VAL A 378 2.08 5.06 -15.39
CA VAL A 378 3.10 6.11 -15.66
C VAL A 378 3.35 6.35 -17.16
N ASP A 379 2.73 5.55 -18.02
CA ASP A 379 2.75 5.64 -19.47
C ASP A 379 1.43 6.18 -20.06
N GLU A 380 0.52 6.67 -19.20
CA GLU A 380 -0.83 7.11 -19.58
C GLU A 380 -1.11 8.55 -19.14
N VAL A 381 -1.82 9.30 -19.98
CA VAL A 381 -2.27 10.67 -19.67
C VAL A 381 -3.70 10.87 -20.16
N ILE A 382 -4.58 11.34 -19.28
CA ILE A 382 -5.88 11.87 -19.72
C ILE A 382 -5.63 13.29 -20.26
N MET A 383 -5.70 13.43 -21.58
CA MET A 383 -5.43 14.68 -22.29
C MET A 383 -6.74 15.35 -22.72
N PRO A 384 -7.08 16.55 -22.21
CA PRO A 384 -8.16 17.35 -22.77
C PRO A 384 -7.82 17.79 -24.19
N VAL A 385 -8.76 17.61 -25.12
CA VAL A 385 -8.55 17.97 -26.53
C VAL A 385 -8.55 19.49 -26.71
N ARG A 386 -9.48 20.18 -26.05
CA ARG A 386 -9.71 21.62 -26.23
C ARG A 386 -9.25 22.47 -25.05
N ASP A 387 -9.30 21.91 -23.85
CA ASP A 387 -9.06 22.62 -22.59
C ASP A 387 -7.60 22.53 -22.15
N ALA A 388 -7.11 23.50 -21.36
CA ALA A 388 -5.74 23.49 -20.84
C ALA A 388 -5.59 22.67 -19.55
N THR A 389 -6.68 22.42 -18.83
CA THR A 389 -6.64 21.71 -17.55
C THR A 389 -7.77 20.71 -17.39
N TRP A 390 -7.62 19.77 -16.45
CA TRP A 390 -8.69 18.86 -16.04
C TRP A 390 -9.87 19.58 -15.39
N ARG A 391 -9.62 20.71 -14.72
CA ARG A 391 -10.72 21.53 -14.15
C ARG A 391 -11.63 22.04 -15.27
N GLU A 392 -11.05 22.71 -16.27
CA GLU A 392 -11.80 23.23 -17.42
C GLU A 392 -12.53 22.12 -18.20
N LEU A 393 -11.87 20.97 -18.38
CA LEU A 393 -12.51 19.79 -18.97
C LEU A 393 -13.74 19.36 -18.16
N MET A 394 -13.59 19.23 -16.85
CA MET A 394 -14.68 18.77 -15.98
C MET A 394 -15.82 19.81 -15.89
N ASP A 395 -15.52 21.11 -15.96
CA ASP A 395 -16.54 22.17 -16.02
C ASP A 395 -17.43 22.04 -17.27
N ARG A 396 -16.90 21.51 -18.39
CA ARG A 396 -17.70 21.19 -19.59
C ARG A 396 -18.39 19.83 -19.52
N VAL A 397 -17.73 18.82 -18.96
CA VAL A 397 -18.22 17.44 -18.90
C VAL A 397 -19.37 17.29 -17.90
N MET A 398 -19.29 17.95 -16.74
CA MET A 398 -20.26 17.80 -15.66
C MET A 398 -21.70 18.19 -16.07
N PRO A 399 -21.95 19.35 -16.71
CA PRO A 399 -23.28 19.69 -17.21
C PRO A 399 -23.82 18.69 -18.23
N LYS A 400 -22.98 18.15 -19.12
CA LYS A 400 -23.40 17.14 -20.10
C LYS A 400 -23.85 15.84 -19.41
N ALA A 401 -23.11 15.39 -18.40
CA ALA A 401 -23.45 14.20 -17.64
C ALA A 401 -24.74 14.35 -16.82
N LEU A 402 -24.95 15.53 -16.23
CA LEU A 402 -26.17 15.89 -15.47
C LEU A 402 -27.40 16.02 -16.37
N LYS A 403 -27.24 16.47 -17.62
CA LYS A 403 -28.33 16.50 -18.60
C LYS A 403 -28.85 15.10 -18.96
N LEU A 404 -27.97 14.08 -19.00
CA LEU A 404 -28.39 12.70 -19.25
C LEU A 404 -29.12 12.07 -18.06
N ARG A 405 -28.75 12.45 -16.84
CA ARG A 405 -29.43 12.07 -15.61
C ARG A 405 -29.02 13.07 -14.55
N ASN A 406 -29.99 13.64 -13.83
CA ASN A 406 -29.77 14.67 -12.81
C ASN A 406 -29.13 14.11 -11.53
N GLU A 407 -27.97 13.47 -11.68
CA GLU A 407 -27.10 12.98 -10.62
C GLU A 407 -25.64 12.95 -11.10
N THR A 408 -24.70 13.16 -10.17
CA THR A 408 -23.28 12.90 -10.42
C THR A 408 -23.03 11.42 -10.71
N ARG A 409 -21.97 11.09 -11.47
CA ARG A 409 -21.59 9.70 -11.75
C ARG A 409 -20.50 9.21 -10.82
N ALA A 410 -20.36 7.89 -10.70
CA ALA A 410 -19.27 7.28 -9.95
C ALA A 410 -17.94 7.40 -10.69
N SER A 411 -17.97 7.45 -12.01
CA SER A 411 -16.78 7.66 -12.85
C SER A 411 -17.11 8.44 -14.13
N TYR A 412 -16.13 9.20 -14.60
CA TYR A 412 -16.15 9.87 -15.90
C TYR A 412 -15.01 9.29 -16.72
N ASN A 413 -15.32 8.40 -17.66
CA ASN A 413 -14.34 7.57 -18.33
C ASN A 413 -13.89 8.16 -19.67
N VAL A 414 -12.62 8.00 -19.98
CA VAL A 414 -11.98 8.52 -21.19
C VAL A 414 -11.47 7.35 -22.03
N ARG A 415 -11.77 7.37 -23.34
CA ARG A 415 -11.37 6.31 -24.27
C ARG A 415 -9.87 6.34 -24.56
N ASN A 416 -9.28 5.15 -24.61
CA ASN A 416 -7.86 4.94 -24.89
C ASN A 416 -7.53 5.12 -26.37
N VAL A 417 -6.38 5.73 -26.63
CA VAL A 417 -5.72 5.76 -27.94
C VAL A 417 -4.22 5.58 -27.78
N TYR A 418 -3.60 4.82 -28.69
CA TYR A 418 -2.20 4.43 -28.58
C TYR A 418 -1.27 5.39 -29.31
N PHE A 419 -0.17 5.76 -28.65
CA PHE A 419 1.00 6.40 -29.22
C PHE A 419 2.14 5.37 -29.14
N LEU A 420 2.44 4.71 -30.26
CA LEU A 420 3.39 3.60 -30.28
C LEU A 420 4.79 4.07 -30.69
N ASP A 421 5.85 3.54 -30.07
CA ASP A 421 7.25 3.89 -30.41
C ASP A 421 7.54 3.61 -31.90
N ASP A 422 6.98 2.54 -32.47
CA ASP A 422 7.08 2.22 -33.90
C ASP A 422 6.57 3.33 -34.83
N LEU A 423 5.59 4.11 -34.38
CA LEU A 423 5.04 5.23 -35.16
C LEU A 423 6.01 6.42 -35.20
N LEU A 424 6.80 6.62 -34.14
CA LEU A 424 7.85 7.63 -34.20
C LEU A 424 8.98 7.19 -35.13
N HIS A 425 9.37 5.92 -35.11
CA HIS A 425 10.42 5.40 -35.99
C HIS A 425 10.07 5.53 -37.48
N SER A 426 8.79 5.38 -37.84
CA SER A 426 8.36 5.51 -39.24
C SER A 426 8.28 6.95 -39.74
N HIS A 427 7.96 7.90 -38.86
CA HIS A 427 7.79 9.31 -39.24
C HIS A 427 9.01 10.21 -38.93
N GLY A 428 9.93 9.73 -38.10
CA GLY A 428 11.13 10.46 -37.67
C GLY A 428 10.89 11.37 -36.46
N ALA A 429 11.98 11.68 -35.76
CA ALA A 429 11.93 12.55 -34.58
C ALA A 429 11.80 14.04 -34.95
N PHE A 430 11.15 14.82 -34.10
CA PHE A 430 10.99 16.26 -34.26
C PHE A 430 12.23 16.99 -33.72
N LYS A 431 12.94 17.71 -34.58
CA LYS A 431 14.22 18.38 -34.25
C LYS A 431 14.07 19.45 -33.16
N ASP A 432 12.93 20.13 -33.13
CA ASP A 432 12.65 21.19 -32.15
C ASP A 432 12.12 20.66 -30.81
N ILE A 433 12.09 19.33 -30.63
CA ILE A 433 11.70 18.66 -29.40
C ILE A 433 12.95 17.93 -28.87
N PRO A 434 13.30 18.07 -27.58
CA PRO A 434 14.41 17.32 -27.01
C PRO A 434 14.22 15.81 -27.17
N SER A 435 15.29 15.08 -27.47
CA SER A 435 15.24 13.62 -27.67
C SER A 435 14.80 12.85 -26.42
N TRP A 436 15.03 13.42 -25.24
CA TRP A 436 14.61 12.83 -23.97
C TRP A 436 13.11 12.95 -23.69
N ALA A 437 12.39 13.86 -24.37
CA ALA A 437 10.98 14.16 -24.12
C ALA A 437 10.09 13.15 -24.85
N HIS A 438 9.92 11.97 -24.24
CA HIS A 438 9.24 10.83 -24.85
C HIS A 438 7.83 11.21 -25.28
N MET A 439 7.00 11.76 -24.40
CA MET A 439 5.61 12.08 -24.74
C MET A 439 5.49 13.19 -25.77
N LEU A 440 6.37 14.21 -25.73
CA LEU A 440 6.38 15.29 -26.72
C LEU A 440 6.89 14.84 -28.10
N GLN A 441 7.76 13.82 -28.17
CA GLN A 441 8.21 13.24 -29.44
C GLN A 441 7.14 12.33 -30.05
N HIS A 442 6.42 11.58 -29.23
CA HIS A 442 5.42 10.61 -29.69
C HIS A 442 4.07 11.30 -29.91
N VAL A 443 3.92 12.02 -31.02
CA VAL A 443 2.66 12.68 -31.42
C VAL A 443 1.93 11.99 -32.58
N PHE A 444 2.51 10.94 -33.14
CA PHE A 444 1.77 10.04 -34.03
C PHE A 444 1.03 9.01 -33.19
N ARG A 445 -0.30 9.00 -33.29
CA ARG A 445 -1.15 8.01 -32.64
C ARG A 445 -1.87 7.14 -33.65
N SER A 446 -2.32 5.99 -33.19
CA SER A 446 -3.30 5.19 -33.92
C SER A 446 -4.53 6.03 -34.26
N LYS A 447 -5.04 5.89 -35.48
CA LYS A 447 -6.25 6.57 -35.93
C LYS A 447 -7.47 6.20 -35.07
N ASN A 448 -7.59 4.92 -34.74
CA ASN A 448 -8.72 4.35 -34.03
C ASN A 448 -8.52 4.34 -32.51
N PHE A 449 -9.57 4.68 -31.78
CA PHE A 449 -9.67 4.49 -30.33
C PHE A 449 -10.03 3.03 -30.00
N THR A 450 -9.63 2.56 -28.82
CA THR A 450 -10.08 1.25 -28.30
C THR A 450 -11.60 1.21 -28.18
N LYS A 451 -12.21 0.02 -28.28
CA LYS A 451 -13.67 -0.14 -28.15
C LYS A 451 -14.19 0.46 -26.83
N PRO A 452 -15.44 0.94 -26.77
CA PRO A 452 -16.01 1.48 -25.54
C PRO A 452 -15.78 0.56 -24.33
N ASN A 453 -15.42 1.17 -23.18
CA ASN A 453 -15.07 0.50 -21.92
C ASN A 453 -13.81 -0.38 -21.93
N GLN A 454 -13.04 -0.44 -23.02
CA GLN A 454 -11.76 -1.17 -23.06
C GLN A 454 -10.58 -0.24 -22.79
N TYR A 455 -9.75 -0.61 -21.82
CA TYR A 455 -8.54 0.11 -21.43
C TYR A 455 -8.77 1.58 -21.03
N ILE A 456 -10.00 1.93 -20.67
CA ILE A 456 -10.35 3.28 -20.22
C ILE A 456 -9.65 3.63 -18.91
N LYS A 457 -9.48 4.92 -18.65
CA LYS A 457 -9.18 5.47 -17.31
C LYS A 457 -10.23 6.52 -16.98
N CYS A 458 -10.43 6.76 -15.70
CA CYS A 458 -11.54 7.58 -15.23
C CYS A 458 -11.12 8.62 -14.20
N PHE A 459 -11.82 9.74 -14.20
CA PHE A 459 -11.99 10.56 -13.01
C PHE A 459 -13.03 9.87 -12.11
N HIS A 460 -12.60 9.28 -11.00
CA HIS A 460 -13.50 8.62 -10.06
C HIS A 460 -14.03 9.61 -9.04
N ASN A 461 -15.33 9.56 -8.79
CA ASN A 461 -15.97 10.36 -7.75
C ASN A 461 -15.91 9.61 -6.40
N PRO A 462 -15.07 10.05 -5.45
CA PRO A 462 -14.90 9.36 -4.18
C PRO A 462 -16.17 9.40 -3.31
N GLU A 463 -17.14 10.28 -3.56
CA GLU A 463 -18.42 10.27 -2.83
C GLU A 463 -19.30 9.06 -3.19
N ARG A 464 -19.00 8.37 -4.31
CA ARG A 464 -19.84 7.27 -4.82
C ARG A 464 -19.12 5.93 -4.88
N VAL A 465 -17.81 5.88 -5.01
CA VAL A 465 -17.10 4.61 -5.25
C VAL A 465 -16.79 3.86 -3.95
N VAL A 466 -17.03 2.55 -3.91
CA VAL A 466 -16.63 1.67 -2.79
C VAL A 466 -15.36 0.91 -3.14
N THR A 467 -15.25 0.38 -4.37
CA THR A 467 -14.07 -0.35 -4.79
C THR A 467 -13.63 0.03 -6.19
N LEU A 468 -12.32 0.15 -6.38
CA LEU A 468 -11.69 0.51 -7.65
C LEU A 468 -10.95 -0.66 -8.27
N HIS A 469 -10.99 -0.68 -9.60
CA HIS A 469 -10.07 -1.40 -10.48
C HIS A 469 -9.33 -0.37 -11.36
N ASN A 470 -8.18 -0.74 -11.93
CA ASN A 470 -7.33 0.15 -12.73
C ASN A 470 -8.12 0.99 -13.77
N HIS A 471 -9.15 0.40 -14.37
CA HIS A 471 -9.92 1.03 -15.43
C HIS A 471 -11.25 1.68 -14.99
N PHE A 472 -11.91 1.17 -13.95
CA PHE A 472 -13.29 1.56 -13.60
C PHE A 472 -13.67 1.13 -12.17
N PRO A 473 -14.73 1.71 -11.56
CA PRO A 473 -15.22 1.28 -10.26
C PRO A 473 -15.92 -0.08 -10.36
N LEU A 474 -15.63 -0.98 -9.41
CA LEU A 474 -16.23 -2.31 -9.33
C LEU A 474 -17.50 -2.33 -8.46
N ALA A 475 -17.57 -1.46 -7.44
CA ALA A 475 -18.72 -1.30 -6.57
C ALA A 475 -18.91 0.15 -6.14
N CYS A 476 -20.16 0.54 -5.90
CA CYS A 476 -20.55 1.92 -5.60
C CYS A 476 -21.58 1.98 -4.46
N LEU A 477 -21.62 3.14 -3.78
CA LEU A 477 -22.54 3.46 -2.71
C LEU A 477 -23.93 3.75 -3.27
N GLY A 478 -24.97 3.37 -2.51
CA GLY A 478 -26.36 3.70 -2.80
C GLY A 478 -27.00 2.93 -3.98
N ALA A 479 -26.25 2.53 -5.01
CA ALA A 479 -26.76 1.80 -6.17
C ALA A 479 -25.61 1.13 -6.95
N GLY A 480 -25.95 0.52 -8.10
CA GLY A 480 -24.95 0.10 -9.08
C GLY A 480 -24.09 1.26 -9.58
N CYS A 481 -22.88 0.96 -10.03
CA CYS A 481 -21.96 1.98 -10.52
C CYS A 481 -22.48 2.63 -11.81
N THR A 482 -22.47 3.96 -11.83
CA THR A 482 -22.80 4.76 -13.00
C THR A 482 -21.53 5.40 -13.57
N SER A 483 -21.38 5.35 -14.89
CA SER A 483 -20.22 5.91 -15.58
C SER A 483 -20.68 6.81 -16.72
N TYR A 484 -20.07 7.98 -16.88
CA TYR A 484 -20.26 8.85 -18.03
C TYR A 484 -19.09 8.68 -19.00
N PRO A 485 -19.32 8.24 -20.25
CA PRO A 485 -18.27 8.22 -21.27
C PRO A 485 -18.04 9.64 -21.79
N ILE A 486 -16.87 10.21 -21.50
CA ILE A 486 -16.44 11.49 -22.06
C ILE A 486 -16.21 11.30 -23.56
N ASP A 487 -16.75 12.22 -24.35
CA ASP A 487 -16.60 12.18 -25.81
C ASP A 487 -15.14 12.35 -26.22
N THR A 488 -14.71 11.62 -27.25
CA THR A 488 -13.33 11.69 -27.75
C THR A 488 -12.95 13.05 -28.31
N THR A 489 -13.93 13.92 -28.60
CA THR A 489 -13.71 15.32 -28.98
C THR A 489 -13.51 16.26 -27.79
N ASP A 490 -13.78 15.79 -26.57
CA ASP A 490 -13.52 16.51 -25.32
C ASP A 490 -12.21 16.06 -24.68
N ALA A 491 -11.96 14.75 -24.58
CA ALA A 491 -10.73 14.20 -24.00
C ALA A 491 -10.35 12.83 -24.58
N GLN A 492 -9.06 12.52 -24.52
CA GLN A 492 -8.50 11.23 -24.91
C GLN A 492 -7.55 10.71 -23.85
N LEU A 493 -7.55 9.40 -23.60
CA LEU A 493 -6.55 8.75 -22.79
C LEU A 493 -5.40 8.36 -23.73
N GLN A 494 -4.34 9.15 -23.68
CA GLN A 494 -3.12 8.92 -24.44
C GLN A 494 -2.32 7.83 -23.74
N HIS A 495 -2.03 6.73 -24.45
CA HIS A 495 -1.26 5.62 -23.93
C HIS A 495 0.03 5.43 -24.73
N TYR A 496 1.15 5.78 -24.12
CA TYR A 496 2.48 5.80 -24.71
C TYR A 496 3.17 4.45 -24.53
N ARG A 497 3.44 3.72 -25.61
CA ARG A 497 3.82 2.31 -25.53
C ARG A 497 4.87 1.93 -26.56
N ALA A 498 5.83 1.10 -26.16
CA ALA A 498 6.71 0.45 -27.13
C ALA A 498 5.94 -0.48 -28.09
N ASP A 499 4.97 -1.24 -27.56
CA ASP A 499 4.17 -2.20 -28.32
C ASP A 499 2.74 -2.32 -27.75
N CYS A 500 1.82 -2.76 -28.60
CA CYS A 500 0.47 -3.16 -28.21
C CYS A 500 0.49 -4.19 -27.08
N VAL A 501 -0.54 -4.11 -26.23
CA VAL A 501 -0.76 -5.14 -25.22
C VAL A 501 -0.99 -6.51 -25.87
N LYS A 502 -0.47 -7.58 -25.23
CA LYS A 502 -0.55 -8.96 -25.75
C LYS A 502 -1.97 -9.39 -26.16
N SER A 503 -2.98 -8.92 -25.43
CA SER A 503 -4.40 -9.20 -25.69
C SER A 503 -4.94 -8.56 -26.97
N LEU A 504 -4.29 -7.52 -27.49
CA LEU A 504 -4.66 -6.84 -28.73
C LEU A 504 -3.83 -7.28 -29.93
N LYS A 505 -2.93 -8.27 -29.80
CA LYS A 505 -2.04 -8.70 -30.91
C LYS A 505 -2.77 -8.95 -32.23
N LYS A 506 -3.98 -9.51 -32.20
CA LYS A 506 -4.78 -9.82 -33.40
C LYS A 506 -5.28 -8.57 -34.14
N SER A 507 -5.61 -7.51 -33.41
CA SER A 507 -6.09 -6.24 -33.96
C SER A 507 -5.02 -5.15 -33.94
N CYS A 508 -3.80 -5.46 -33.49
CA CYS A 508 -2.74 -4.48 -33.30
C CYS A 508 -2.24 -3.93 -34.63
N VAL A 509 -2.29 -4.75 -35.68
CA VAL A 509 -1.99 -4.34 -37.05
C VAL A 509 -2.82 -3.09 -37.43
N GLU A 510 -4.12 -3.09 -37.13
CA GLU A 510 -5.00 -1.94 -37.40
C GLU A 510 -4.58 -0.66 -36.67
N TYR A 511 -4.05 -0.79 -35.45
CA TYR A 511 -3.56 0.33 -34.65
C TYR A 511 -2.19 0.84 -35.13
N ARG A 512 -1.42 0.03 -35.85
CA ARG A 512 -0.10 0.37 -36.39
C ARG A 512 -0.13 0.95 -37.79
N GLU A 513 -0.94 0.36 -38.68
CA GLU A 513 -0.93 0.71 -40.10
C GLU A 513 -1.56 2.07 -40.39
N ASN A 514 -2.48 2.52 -39.55
CA ASN A 514 -3.18 3.79 -39.72
C ASN A 514 -2.84 4.73 -38.55
N SER A 515 -1.93 5.66 -38.79
CA SER A 515 -1.56 6.71 -37.83
C SER A 515 -2.05 8.09 -38.27
N VAL A 516 -2.27 8.95 -37.28
CA VAL A 516 -2.60 10.37 -37.48
C VAL A 516 -1.70 11.21 -36.57
N LEU A 517 -1.32 12.38 -37.06
CA LEU A 517 -0.59 13.37 -36.27
C LEU A 517 -1.56 14.03 -35.28
N ASP A 518 -1.22 13.97 -33.99
CA ASP A 518 -1.97 14.56 -32.89
C ASP A 518 -1.02 15.37 -32.00
N THR A 519 -0.99 16.68 -32.24
CA THR A 519 -0.11 17.62 -31.55
C THR A 519 -0.75 18.22 -30.31
N THR A 520 -1.85 17.65 -29.78
CA THR A 520 -2.58 18.20 -28.64
C THR A 520 -1.65 18.44 -27.43
N ILE A 521 -0.71 17.53 -27.18
CA ILE A 521 0.26 17.64 -26.07
C ILE A 521 1.24 18.81 -26.24
N TRP A 522 1.49 19.27 -27.48
CA TRP A 522 2.41 20.38 -27.74
C TRP A 522 1.91 21.72 -27.19
N ARG A 523 0.63 21.84 -26.82
CA ARG A 523 0.13 22.99 -26.03
C ARG A 523 0.96 23.25 -24.77
N TYR A 524 1.53 22.19 -24.19
CA TYR A 524 2.33 22.28 -22.97
C TYR A 524 3.84 22.38 -23.23
N LYS A 525 4.29 22.25 -24.49
CA LYS A 525 5.71 22.16 -24.88
C LYS A 525 6.56 23.24 -24.21
N ASP A 526 6.15 24.49 -24.36
CA ASP A 526 6.95 25.65 -23.93
C ASP A 526 7.03 25.78 -22.40
N GLN A 527 6.08 25.22 -21.67
CA GLN A 527 6.11 25.16 -20.20
C GLN A 527 6.79 23.88 -19.69
N LEU A 528 6.56 22.76 -20.35
CA LEU A 528 7.00 21.43 -19.93
C LEU A 528 8.51 21.27 -20.10
N ILE A 529 9.06 21.64 -21.26
CA ILE A 529 10.50 21.47 -21.54
C ILE A 529 11.38 22.19 -20.51
N PRO A 530 11.17 23.49 -20.20
CA PRO A 530 11.98 24.17 -19.19
C PRO A 530 11.87 23.56 -17.79
N ARG A 531 10.66 23.13 -17.38
CA ARG A 531 10.43 22.49 -16.07
C ARG A 531 11.20 21.18 -15.94
N VAL A 532 11.07 20.31 -16.95
CA VAL A 532 11.78 19.03 -16.97
C VAL A 532 13.29 19.26 -17.02
N ASN A 533 13.78 20.16 -17.88
CA ASN A 533 15.20 20.50 -17.94
C ASN A 533 15.73 20.98 -16.58
N SER A 534 14.99 21.84 -15.88
CA SER A 534 15.37 22.31 -14.55
C SER A 534 15.47 21.15 -13.56
N THR A 535 14.47 20.27 -13.51
CA THR A 535 14.48 19.11 -12.63
C THR A 535 15.63 18.15 -12.95
N LEU A 536 15.83 17.83 -14.23
CA LEU A 536 16.92 16.94 -14.67
C LEU A 536 18.31 17.53 -14.36
N ARG A 537 18.51 18.85 -14.50
CA ARG A 537 19.75 19.53 -14.07
C ARG A 537 19.94 19.45 -12.56
N ASN A 538 18.91 19.77 -11.78
CA ASN A 538 18.95 19.71 -10.32
C ASN A 538 19.27 18.31 -9.80
N LEU A 539 18.83 17.28 -10.52
CA LEU A 539 19.12 15.89 -10.21
C LEU A 539 20.41 15.39 -10.87
N GLY A 540 21.16 16.21 -11.60
CA GLY A 540 22.45 15.84 -12.18
C GLY A 540 22.38 14.83 -13.32
N PHE A 541 21.24 14.71 -14.02
CA PHE A 541 21.09 13.81 -15.17
C PHE A 541 21.86 14.29 -16.42
N PHE A 542 22.25 15.57 -16.48
CA PHE A 542 23.07 16.11 -17.57
C PHE A 542 24.58 16.04 -17.30
N GLY A 543 25.02 15.41 -16.20
CA GLY A 543 26.42 15.42 -15.76
C GLY A 543 26.85 16.75 -15.13
N PRO A 544 28.10 16.84 -14.63
CA PRO A 544 28.66 18.10 -14.17
C PRO A 544 28.76 19.09 -15.34
N VAL A 545 28.43 20.36 -15.09
CA VAL A 545 28.71 21.43 -16.04
C VAL A 545 30.23 21.54 -16.11
N SER A 546 30.80 21.08 -17.23
CA SER A 546 32.23 21.15 -17.53
C SER A 546 32.71 22.59 -17.60
#